data_AF-A0A212K4L0-F1
#
_entry.id   AF-A0A212K4L0-F1
#
_cell.length_a   1.000
_cell.length_b   1.000
_cell.length_c   1.000
_cell.angle_alpha   90.00
_cell.angle_beta   90.00
_cell.angle_gamma   90.00
#
_symmetry.space_group_name_H-M   'P 1'
#
loop_
_entity.id
_entity.type
_entity.pdbx_description
1 polymer ?
#
loop_
_entity_poly.entity_id
_entity_poly.type
_entity_poly.pdbx_seq_one_letter_code
_entity_poly.pdbx_strand_id
1 'polypeptide(L)'
;MASRAMDTAIERAAQNGSCTVSIRNTNHMGILSFYALKAVKRNMIATVMCNTPPFVAAFGGAAPVIGTNPVCWALPGPEFPIVMDMAISPARGASVLRGSTE
;
A
#
# COMPACT_ATOMS: atom_id res chain seq x y z
N MET A 1 -0.10 13.96 -0.38
CA MET A 1 -0.32 13.69 1.07
C MET A 1 0.44 12.46 1.54
N ALA A 2 0.26 11.28 0.91
CA ALA A 2 0.97 10.04 1.28
C ALA A 2 2.51 10.15 1.31
N SER A 3 3.11 10.81 0.30
CA SER A 3 4.57 11.05 0.29
C SER A 3 5.06 11.79 1.54
N ARG A 4 4.36 12.86 1.94
CA ARG A 4 4.67 13.63 3.16
C ARG A 4 4.49 12.79 4.42
N ALA A 5 3.45 11.96 4.48
CA ALA A 5 3.22 11.07 5.61
C ALA A 5 4.35 10.05 5.78
N MET A 6 4.88 9.52 4.67
CA MET A 6 6.05 8.66 4.69
C MET A 6 7.30 9.41 5.17
N ASP A 7 7.52 10.64 4.72
CA ASP A 7 8.65 11.46 5.18
C ASP A 7 8.58 11.69 6.70
N THR A 8 7.40 12.03 7.22
CA THR A 8 7.17 12.15 8.67
C THR A 8 7.40 10.82 9.40
N ALA A 9 6.95 9.69 8.84
CA ALA A 9 7.17 8.38 9.45
C ALA A 9 8.66 8.04 9.55
N ILE A 10 9.44 8.31 8.49
CA ILE A 10 10.88 8.10 8.45
C ILE A 10 11.60 8.96 9.50
N GLU A 11 11.26 10.25 9.57
CA GLU A 11 11.85 11.19 10.54
C GLU A 11 11.59 10.75 11.98
N ARG A 12 10.35 10.34 12.28
CA ARG A 12 9.95 9.90 13.62
C ARG A 12 10.52 8.52 13.97
N ALA A 13 10.59 7.60 13.00
CA ALA A 13 11.19 6.28 13.20
C ALA A 13 12.71 6.38 13.47
N ALA A 14 13.41 7.31 12.82
CA ALA A 14 14.84 7.55 13.09
C ALA A 14 15.12 7.94 14.56
N GLN A 15 14.17 8.63 15.21
CA GLN A 15 14.32 9.10 16.59
C GLN A 15 13.85 8.07 17.63
N ASN A 16 12.84 7.26 17.29
CA ASN A 16 12.11 6.42 18.26
C ASN A 16 12.25 4.91 17.98
N GLY A 17 12.99 4.51 16.95
CA GLY A 17 13.14 3.12 16.49
C GLY A 17 12.00 2.61 15.61
N SER A 18 10.77 3.12 15.78
CA SER A 18 9.63 2.81 14.90
C SER A 18 8.60 3.94 14.87
N CYS A 19 7.76 3.96 13.84
CA CYS A 19 6.64 4.91 13.74
C CYS A 19 5.53 4.34 12.87
N THR A 20 4.29 4.69 13.21
CA THR A 20 3.11 4.44 12.37
C THR A 20 2.38 5.76 12.13
N VAL A 21 2.08 6.05 10.87
CA VAL A 21 1.34 7.25 10.46
C VAL A 21 0.10 6.82 9.71
N SER A 22 -1.07 7.26 10.20
CA SER A 22 -2.35 7.06 9.53
C SER A 22 -2.79 8.35 8.86
N ILE A 23 -3.19 8.27 7.59
CA ILE A 23 -3.78 9.38 6.84
C ILE A 23 -5.21 9.07 6.47
N ARG A 24 -6.06 10.10 6.45
CA ARG A 24 -7.46 10.02 6.02
C ARG A 24 -7.74 11.11 5.00
N ASN A 25 -8.84 10.96 4.26
CA ASN A 25 -9.25 11.90 3.22
C ASN A 25 -8.13 12.15 2.20
N THR A 26 -7.58 11.06 1.66
CA THR A 26 -6.52 11.08 0.66
C THR A 26 -7.01 10.51 -0.66
N ASN A 27 -6.35 10.91 -1.75
CA ASN A 27 -6.67 10.41 -3.08
C ASN A 27 -6.00 9.07 -3.34
N HIS A 28 -6.29 8.48 -4.50
CA HIS A 28 -5.66 7.26 -4.99
C HIS A 28 -4.13 7.31 -4.88
N MET A 29 -3.55 6.31 -4.20
CA MET A 29 -2.12 6.28 -3.88
C MET A 29 -1.24 5.70 -4.99
N GLY A 30 -1.82 5.19 -6.08
CA GLY A 30 -1.02 4.62 -7.16
C GLY A 30 -0.25 3.39 -6.71
N ILE A 31 1.07 3.40 -6.91
CA ILE A 31 1.97 2.30 -6.57
C ILE A 31 2.48 2.51 -5.13
N LEU A 32 2.24 1.55 -4.24
CA LEU A 32 2.61 1.70 -2.82
C LEU A 32 4.12 1.64 -2.60
N SER A 33 4.81 0.81 -3.37
CA SER A 33 6.27 0.66 -3.31
C SER A 33 7.03 1.96 -3.59
N PHE A 34 6.45 2.90 -4.34
CA PHE A 34 7.03 4.24 -4.52
C PHE A 34 7.27 4.95 -3.18
N TYR A 35 6.32 4.82 -2.24
CA TYR A 35 6.48 5.41 -0.90
C TYR A 35 7.38 4.56 -0.02
N ALA A 36 7.19 3.24 -0.02
CA ALA A 36 7.96 2.33 0.83
C ALA A 36 9.47 2.40 0.53
N LEU A 37 9.84 2.56 -0.74
CA LEU A 37 11.24 2.71 -1.17
C LEU A 37 11.92 3.97 -0.61
N LYS A 38 11.16 5.01 -0.18
CA LYS A 38 11.75 6.18 0.49
C LYS A 38 12.37 5.79 1.85
N ALA A 39 11.73 4.88 2.58
CA ALA A 39 12.24 4.39 3.87
C ALA A 39 13.43 3.45 3.68
N VAL A 40 13.36 2.58 2.67
CA VAL A 40 14.46 1.68 2.30
C VAL A 40 15.75 2.44 1.96
N LYS A 41 15.66 3.58 1.26
CA LYS A 41 16.80 4.48 1.01
C LYS A 41 17.45 5.03 2.28
N ARG A 42 16.77 4.93 3.43
CA ARG A 42 17.26 5.33 4.75
C ARG A 42 17.61 4.11 5.62
N ASN A 43 17.80 2.95 5.00
CA ASN A 43 18.08 1.68 5.65
C ASN A 43 17.00 1.27 6.68
N MET A 44 15.73 1.53 6.35
CA MET A 44 14.58 1.20 7.19
C MET A 44 13.64 0.22 6.48
N ILE A 45 12.93 -0.58 7.28
CA ILE A 45 11.81 -1.41 6.82
C ILE A 45 10.55 -0.56 6.75
N ALA A 46 9.73 -0.75 5.71
CA ALA A 46 8.45 -0.06 5.57
C ALA A 46 7.29 -1.02 5.26
N THR A 47 6.15 -0.72 5.85
CA THR A 47 4.84 -1.29 5.48
C THR A 47 3.92 -0.16 5.06
N VAL A 48 3.27 -0.29 3.90
CA VAL A 48 2.30 0.69 3.39
C VAL A 48 1.04 -0.05 3.01
N MET A 49 -0.11 0.46 3.46
CA MET A 49 -1.43 -0.09 3.16
C MET A 49 -2.38 1.05 2.82
N CYS A 50 -3.36 0.77 1.96
CA CYS A 50 -4.39 1.72 1.60
C CYS A 50 -5.71 1.00 1.36
N ASN A 51 -6.83 1.60 1.73
CA ASN A 51 -8.16 1.10 1.40
C ASN A 51 -8.66 1.70 0.08
N THR A 52 -9.49 0.96 -0.64
CA THR A 52 -10.14 1.43 -1.88
C THR A 52 -11.65 1.27 -1.80
N PRO A 53 -12.43 1.87 -2.73
CA PRO A 53 -13.85 1.55 -2.87
C PRO A 53 -14.09 0.03 -3.05
N PRO A 54 -15.30 -0.47 -2.72
CA PRO A 54 -15.62 -1.89 -2.85
C PRO A 54 -15.58 -2.38 -4.29
N PHE A 55 -14.82 -3.45 -4.55
CA PHE A 55 -14.73 -4.14 -5.84
C PHE A 55 -14.74 -5.67 -5.72
N VAL A 56 -14.65 -6.20 -4.50
CA VAL A 56 -14.47 -7.62 -4.21
C VAL A 56 -15.57 -8.09 -3.27
N ALA A 57 -16.24 -9.19 -3.62
CA ALA A 57 -17.16 -9.86 -2.72
C ALA A 57 -16.37 -10.54 -1.60
N ALA A 58 -16.84 -10.40 -0.36
CA ALA A 58 -16.30 -11.18 0.75
C ALA A 58 -16.49 -12.68 0.48
N PHE A 59 -15.65 -13.53 1.09
CA PHE A 59 -15.81 -14.97 0.97
C PHE A 59 -17.23 -15.42 1.33
N GLY A 60 -17.87 -16.19 0.45
CA GLY A 60 -19.27 -16.61 0.60
C GLY A 60 -20.32 -15.53 0.30
N GLY A 61 -19.92 -14.32 -0.08
CA GLY A 61 -20.80 -13.23 -0.47
C GLY A 61 -20.99 -13.12 -1.99
N ALA A 62 -22.10 -12.49 -2.40
CA ALA A 62 -22.42 -12.24 -3.81
C ALA A 62 -22.27 -10.77 -4.22
N ALA A 63 -22.12 -9.86 -3.26
CA ALA A 63 -22.00 -8.41 -3.51
C ALA A 63 -20.61 -7.88 -3.12
N PRO A 64 -20.04 -6.93 -3.87
CA PRO A 64 -18.76 -6.32 -3.55
C PRO A 64 -18.86 -5.46 -2.30
N VAL A 65 -18.06 -5.80 -1.29
CA VAL A 65 -18.01 -5.09 0.00
C VAL A 65 -16.58 -4.77 0.45
N ILE A 66 -15.56 -5.38 -0.19
CA ILE A 66 -14.14 -5.18 0.12
C ILE A 66 -13.46 -4.48 -1.07
N GLY A 67 -12.56 -3.54 -0.79
CA GLY A 67 -11.69 -2.97 -1.81
C GLY A 67 -10.56 -3.91 -2.24
N THR A 68 -9.77 -3.49 -3.22
CA THR A 68 -8.53 -4.22 -3.58
C THR A 68 -7.45 -4.09 -2.53
N ASN A 69 -7.59 -3.08 -1.66
CA ASN A 69 -6.84 -2.82 -0.43
C ASN A 69 -5.38 -3.27 -0.47
N PRO A 70 -4.54 -2.64 -1.32
CA PRO A 70 -3.18 -3.11 -1.51
C PRO A 70 -2.34 -3.00 -0.24
N VAL A 71 -1.39 -3.91 -0.12
CA VAL A 71 -0.35 -3.95 0.90
C VAL A 71 1.01 -4.01 0.24
N CYS A 72 1.94 -3.24 0.77
CA CYS A 72 3.33 -3.25 0.37
C CYS A 72 4.26 -3.39 1.58
N TRP A 73 5.20 -4.32 1.47
CA TRP A 73 6.32 -4.48 2.38
C TRP A 73 7.62 -4.23 1.62
N ALA A 74 8.51 -3.43 2.19
CA ALA A 74 9.81 -3.13 1.61
C ALA A 74 10.90 -3.20 2.68
N LEU A 75 11.98 -3.91 2.38
CA LEU A 75 13.11 -4.15 3.28
C LEU A 75 14.42 -3.82 2.55
N PRO A 76 15.42 -3.23 3.24
CA PRO A 76 16.76 -3.13 2.69
C PRO A 76 17.36 -4.54 2.55
N GLY A 77 17.97 -4.80 1.41
CA GLY A 77 18.75 -6.02 1.16
C GLY A 77 20.22 -5.68 0.92
N PRO A 78 21.11 -6.70 0.87
CA PRO A 78 22.55 -6.49 0.74
C PRO A 78 22.96 -5.88 -0.60
N GLU A 79 22.27 -6.22 -1.70
CA GLU A 79 22.54 -5.71 -3.05
C GLU A 79 21.34 -4.94 -3.61
N PHE A 80 20.14 -5.51 -3.47
CA PHE A 80 18.88 -4.91 -3.90
C PHE A 80 17.85 -4.97 -2.78
N PRO A 81 16.92 -4.00 -2.73
CA PRO A 81 15.83 -4.06 -1.77
C PRO A 81 14.85 -5.19 -2.09
N ILE A 82 14.30 -5.80 -1.05
CA ILE A 82 13.22 -6.78 -1.17
C ILE A 82 11.91 -6.00 -1.09
N VAL A 83 11.09 -6.06 -2.14
CA VAL A 83 9.82 -5.33 -2.21
C VAL A 83 8.71 -6.27 -2.66
N MET A 84 7.66 -6.33 -1.86
CA MET A 84 6.40 -6.99 -2.20
C MET A 84 5.32 -5.92 -2.24
N ASP A 85 4.66 -5.73 -3.38
CA ASP A 85 3.58 -4.75 -3.58
C ASP A 85 2.43 -5.45 -4.30
N MET A 86 1.33 -5.69 -3.60
CA MET A 86 0.22 -6.49 -4.12
C MET A 86 -1.13 -5.98 -3.66
N ALA A 87 -2.14 -6.19 -4.50
CA ALA A 87 -3.53 -6.15 -4.06
C ALA A 87 -3.85 -7.40 -3.24
N ILE A 88 -4.73 -7.29 -2.24
CA ILE A 88 -5.26 -8.48 -1.55
C ILE A 88 -6.40 -9.13 -2.33
N SER A 89 -6.84 -8.49 -3.43
CA SER A 89 -7.83 -9.01 -4.35
C SER A 89 -7.20 -9.93 -5.40
N PRO A 90 -7.96 -10.90 -5.96
CA PRO A 90 -7.47 -11.78 -7.02
C PRO A 90 -7.06 -11.03 -8.29
N ALA A 91 -7.66 -9.87 -8.53
CA ALA A 91 -7.40 -9.05 -9.70
C ALA A 91 -7.41 -7.57 -9.33
N ARG A 92 -6.74 -6.75 -10.15
CA ARG A 92 -6.75 -5.29 -10.04
C ARG A 92 -8.15 -4.74 -10.29
N GLY A 93 -8.55 -3.67 -9.61
CA GLY A 93 -9.88 -3.06 -9.81
C GLY A 93 -10.18 -2.69 -11.28
N ALA A 94 -9.18 -2.23 -12.02
CA ALA A 94 -9.34 -1.94 -13.46
C ALA A 94 -9.57 -3.18 -14.34
N SER A 95 -9.05 -4.37 -13.98
CA SER A 95 -9.36 -5.58 -14.74
C SER A 95 -10.78 -6.06 -14.44
N VAL A 96 -11.27 -5.85 -13.21
CA VAL A 96 -12.69 -6.09 -12.86
C VAL A 96 -13.61 -5.18 -13.67
N LEU A 97 -13.29 -3.87 -13.74
CA LEU A 97 -14.08 -2.91 -14.52
C LEU A 97 -14.08 -3.17 -16.03
N ARG A 98 -12.98 -3.70 -16.57
CA ARG A 98 -12.90 -4.08 -17.99
C ARG A 98 -13.72 -5.32 -18.33
N GLY A 99 -13.80 -6.30 -17.41
CA GLY A 99 -14.61 -7.50 -17.62
C GLY A 99 -16.12 -7.26 -17.52
N SER A 100 -16.56 -6.13 -16.94
CA SER A 100 -17.98 -5.74 -16.87
C SER A 100 -18.48 -4.91 -18.06
N THR A 101 -17.59 -4.57 -18.99
CA THR A 101 -17.92 -3.85 -20.23
C THR A 101 -18.09 -4.78 -21.44
N GLU A 102 -18.16 -6.09 -21.21
CA GLU A 102 -18.54 -7.13 -22.18
C GLU A 102 -19.91 -7.72 -21.85
#